data_AF-A0A8D8RXL4-F1
#
_entry.id   AF-A0A8D8RXL4-F1
#
_cell.length_a   1.000
_cell.length_b   1.000
_cell.length_c   1.000
_cell.angle_alpha   90.00
_cell.angle_beta   90.00
_cell.angle_gamma   90.00
#
_symmetry.space_group_name_H-M   'P 1'
#
loop_
_entity.id
_entity.type
_entity.pdbx_description
1 polymer ?
#
loop_
_entity_poly.entity_id
_entity_poly.type
_entity_poly.pdbx_seq_one_letter_code
_entity_poly.pdbx_strand_id
1 'polypeptide(L)'
;MPRGTRRLLANGKPDISSLPPTEGAARQHLYRPYHQVQQWLGNNLPPQDWGWTMKGDVLVPNQTEDPPAPQVLLQTIFCRFMKEVAESLVVGRQCCHVTQRALIVRVVA
;
A
#
# COMPACT_ATOMS: atom_id res chain seq x y z
N MET A 1 -32.25 -0.22 17.59
CA MET A 1 -31.10 0.33 18.35
C MET A 1 -30.15 1.01 17.37
N PRO A 2 -30.10 2.35 17.27
CA PRO A 2 -29.14 3.01 16.41
C PRO A 2 -27.78 3.04 17.11
N ARG A 3 -26.76 2.38 16.55
CA ARG A 3 -25.37 2.54 17.01
C ARG A 3 -24.82 3.81 16.39
N GLY A 4 -24.99 4.93 17.11
CA GLY A 4 -24.40 6.20 16.73
C GLY A 4 -22.87 6.13 16.79
N THR A 5 -22.22 6.30 15.63
CA THR A 5 -20.77 6.49 15.54
C THR A 5 -20.44 7.92 15.94
N ARG A 6 -20.08 8.09 17.21
CA ARG A 6 -19.57 9.36 17.75
C ARG A 6 -18.17 9.61 17.17
N ARG A 7 -18.07 10.45 16.14
CA ARG A 7 -16.78 10.88 15.58
C ARG A 7 -16.18 11.93 16.53
N LEU A 8 -15.42 11.48 17.52
CA LEU A 8 -14.58 12.36 18.33
C LEU A 8 -13.29 12.61 17.53
N LEU A 9 -13.12 13.83 17.02
CA LEU A 9 -11.84 14.29 16.52
C LEU A 9 -10.92 14.49 17.73
N ALA A 10 -10.26 13.41 18.14
CA ALA A 10 -9.32 13.41 19.24
C ALA A 10 -8.00 14.01 18.77
N ASN A 11 -7.56 15.08 19.45
CA ASN A 11 -6.27 15.73 19.24
C ASN A 11 -5.11 14.94 19.92
N GLY A 12 -5.17 13.61 19.83
CA GLY A 12 -4.20 12.68 20.39
C GLY A 12 -3.40 11.99 19.29
N LYS A 13 -2.18 11.52 19.61
CA LYS A 13 -1.37 10.72 18.68
C LYS A 13 -2.25 9.61 18.08
N PRO A 14 -2.41 9.52 16.75
CA PRO A 14 -3.22 8.48 16.16
C PRO A 14 -2.60 7.13 16.50
N ASP A 15 -3.37 6.25 17.15
CA ASP A 15 -2.98 4.86 17.30
C ASP A 15 -2.96 4.24 15.91
N ILE A 16 -1.77 3.85 15.45
CA ILE A 16 -1.56 3.27 14.11
C ILE A 16 -2.42 2.02 13.93
N SER A 17 -2.70 1.30 15.03
CA SER A 17 -3.55 0.09 15.05
C SER A 17 -5.03 0.39 14.79
N SER A 18 -5.46 1.64 14.95
CA SER A 18 -6.83 2.08 14.74
C SER A 18 -7.11 2.59 13.32
N LEU A 19 -6.08 2.68 12.47
CA LEU A 19 -6.23 3.14 11.11
C LEU A 19 -7.11 2.17 10.32
N PRO A 20 -8.09 2.69 9.54
CA PRO A 20 -8.83 1.83 8.65
C PRO A 20 -7.88 1.23 7.60
N PRO A 21 -8.17 0.01 7.10
CA PRO A 21 -7.44 -0.53 5.96
C PRO A 21 -7.55 0.41 4.76
N THR A 22 -6.53 0.41 3.89
CA THR A 22 -6.60 1.11 2.62
C THR A 22 -7.73 0.55 1.76
N GLU A 23 -8.24 1.35 0.82
CA GLU A 23 -9.32 0.92 -0.07
C GLU A 23 -8.93 -0.36 -0.85
N GLY A 24 -7.73 -0.41 -1.42
CA GLY A 24 -7.21 -1.61 -2.08
C GLY A 24 -7.18 -2.83 -1.17
N ALA A 25 -6.69 -2.68 0.07
CA ALA A 25 -6.67 -3.79 1.02
C ALA A 25 -8.07 -4.28 1.38
N ALA A 26 -9.04 -3.37 1.53
CA ALA A 26 -10.43 -3.71 1.77
C ALA A 26 -11.05 -4.46 0.58
N ARG A 27 -10.78 -4.01 -0.66
CA ARG A 27 -11.26 -4.70 -1.89
C ARG A 27 -10.73 -6.13 -1.98
N GLN A 28 -9.42 -6.31 -1.80
CA GLN A 28 -8.80 -7.63 -1.79
C GLN A 28 -9.36 -8.53 -0.68
N HIS A 29 -9.65 -7.94 0.49
CA HIS A 29 -10.29 -8.65 1.59
C HIS A 29 -11.70 -9.14 1.26
N LEU A 30 -12.48 -8.39 0.48
CA LEU A 30 -13.83 -8.78 0.06
C LEU A 30 -13.83 -9.84 -1.05
N TYR A 31 -12.83 -9.84 -1.93
CA TYR A 31 -12.75 -10.85 -3.00
C TYR A 31 -12.53 -12.27 -2.50
N ARG A 32 -11.73 -12.47 -1.44
CA ARG A 32 -11.45 -13.80 -0.89
C ARG A 32 -12.69 -14.56 -0.41
N PRO A 33 -13.54 -14.02 0.48
CA PRO A 33 -14.76 -14.71 0.90
C PRO A 33 -15.74 -14.87 -0.26
N TYR A 34 -15.79 -13.91 -1.20
CA TYR A 34 -16.61 -14.05 -2.40
C TYR A 34 -16.16 -15.25 -3.26
N HIS A 35 -14.86 -15.36 -3.54
CA HIS A 35 -14.29 -16.48 -4.29
C HIS A 35 -14.56 -17.82 -3.61
N GLN A 36 -14.40 -17.88 -2.28
CA GLN A 36 -14.69 -19.08 -1.48
C GLN A 36 -16.15 -19.51 -1.60
N VAL A 37 -17.09 -18.56 -1.53
CA VAL A 37 -18.52 -18.84 -1.68
C VAL A 37 -18.84 -19.32 -3.09
N GLN A 38 -18.22 -18.71 -4.11
CA GLN A 38 -18.42 -19.12 -5.51
C GLN A 38 -17.92 -20.55 -5.77
N GLN A 39 -16.80 -20.94 -5.16
CA GLN A 39 -16.32 -22.33 -5.20
C GLN A 39 -17.32 -23.29 -4.55
N TRP A 40 -17.93 -22.94 -3.42
CA TRP A 40 -18.96 -23.76 -2.79
C TRP A 40 -20.21 -23.92 -3.64
N LEU A 41 -20.52 -22.92 -4.48
CA LEU A 41 -21.60 -22.98 -5.46
C LEU A 41 -21.23 -23.75 -6.74
N GLY A 42 -20.00 -24.25 -6.86
CA GLY A 42 -19.51 -24.96 -8.04
C GLY A 42 -19.09 -24.04 -9.20
N ASN A 43 -19.03 -22.73 -8.97
CA ASN A 43 -18.56 -21.77 -9.98
C ASN A 43 -17.02 -21.70 -9.93
N ASN A 44 -16.38 -22.16 -10.99
CA ASN A 44 -14.94 -22.11 -11.14
C ASN A 44 -14.49 -20.73 -11.62
N LEU A 45 -14.22 -19.84 -10.67
CA LEU A 45 -13.66 -18.53 -10.94
C LEU A 45 -12.12 -18.54 -10.85
N PRO A 46 -11.41 -17.87 -11.77
CA PRO A 46 -9.96 -17.80 -11.77
C PRO A 46 -9.46 -17.06 -10.51
N PRO A 47 -8.70 -17.71 -9.61
CA PRO A 47 -8.37 -17.15 -8.29
C PRO A 47 -7.57 -15.83 -8.37
N GLN A 48 -6.82 -15.62 -9.45
CA GLN A 48 -6.01 -14.42 -9.69
C GLN A 48 -6.85 -13.13 -9.80
N ASP A 49 -8.09 -13.23 -10.26
CA ASP A 49 -9.01 -12.09 -10.37
C ASP A 49 -9.73 -11.80 -9.05
N TRP A 50 -9.62 -12.69 -8.07
CA TRP A 50 -10.36 -12.63 -6.80
C TRP A 50 -9.47 -12.62 -5.57
N GLY A 51 -8.38 -11.87 -5.66
CA GLY A 51 -7.50 -11.56 -4.53
C GLY A 51 -6.58 -12.68 -4.10
N TRP A 52 -6.23 -13.54 -5.05
CA TRP A 52 -5.11 -14.46 -4.95
C TRP A 52 -4.04 -14.11 -5.97
N THR A 53 -2.82 -14.53 -5.72
CA THR A 53 -1.72 -14.43 -6.68
C THR A 53 -0.96 -15.74 -6.66
N MET A 54 -0.56 -16.20 -7.84
CA MET A 54 0.30 -17.38 -7.95
C MET A 54 1.75 -16.98 -7.67
N LYS A 55 2.35 -17.61 -6.67
CA LYS A 55 3.79 -17.53 -6.40
C LYS A 55 4.37 -18.93 -6.53
N GLY A 56 4.95 -19.23 -7.69
CA GLY A 56 5.25 -20.61 -8.09
C GLY A 56 3.95 -21.38 -8.25
N ASP A 57 3.84 -22.55 -7.61
CA ASP A 57 2.66 -23.42 -7.64
C ASP A 57 1.70 -23.21 -6.46
N VAL A 58 1.92 -22.15 -5.67
CA VAL A 58 1.12 -21.87 -4.47
C VAL A 58 0.28 -20.61 -4.66
N LEU A 59 -1.00 -20.72 -4.34
CA LEU A 59 -1.91 -19.58 -4.22
C LEU A 59 -1.64 -18.85 -2.90
N VAL A 60 -1.21 -17.60 -3.01
CA VAL A 60 -0.95 -16.72 -1.88
C VAL A 60 -1.97 -15.58 -1.89
N PRO A 61 -2.56 -15.20 -0.75
CA PRO A 61 -3.53 -14.11 -0.71
C PRO A 61 -2.86 -12.79 -1.09
N ASN A 62 -3.53 -12.03 -1.96
CA ASN A 62 -3.11 -10.67 -2.28
C ASN A 62 -3.55 -9.73 -1.15
N GLN A 63 -2.62 -8.98 -0.57
CA GLN A 63 -2.91 -8.08 0.54
C GLN A 63 -3.39 -6.71 0.08
N THR A 64 -2.78 -6.15 -0.97
CA THR A 64 -3.12 -4.85 -1.56
C THR A 64 -2.44 -4.73 -2.93
N GLU A 65 -3.13 -4.14 -3.90
CA GLU A 65 -2.53 -3.73 -5.18
C GLU A 65 -2.04 -2.28 -5.13
N ASP A 66 -2.57 -1.51 -4.18
CA ASP A 66 -2.19 -0.13 -3.96
C ASP A 66 -0.91 -0.04 -3.12
N PRO A 67 -0.10 1.02 -3.32
CA PRO A 67 1.03 1.29 -2.44
C PRO A 67 0.56 1.43 -0.98
N PRO A 68 1.38 1.02 -0.01
CA PRO A 68 1.00 1.01 1.41
C PRO A 68 0.67 2.41 1.95
N ALA A 69 1.16 3.45 1.30
CA ALA A 69 0.79 4.83 1.55
C ALA A 69 0.76 5.63 0.23
N PRO A 70 -0.06 6.69 0.15
CA PRO A 70 -0.02 7.65 -0.94
C PRO A 70 1.41 8.14 -1.24
N GLN A 71 1.74 8.28 -2.52
CA GLN A 71 3.08 8.67 -2.97
C GLN A 71 3.55 10.00 -2.37
N VAL A 72 2.63 10.94 -2.16
CA VAL A 72 2.91 12.25 -1.54
C VAL A 72 3.39 12.10 -0.09
N LEU A 73 2.81 11.17 0.67
CA LEU A 73 3.23 10.88 2.03
C LEU A 73 4.61 10.23 2.04
N LEU A 74 4.85 9.26 1.15
CA LEU A 74 6.17 8.63 1.00
C LEU A 74 7.23 9.68 0.64
N GLN A 75 6.98 10.55 -0.34
CA GLN A 75 7.88 11.65 -0.71
C GLN A 75 8.17 12.59 0.47
N THR A 76 7.16 12.93 1.27
CA THR A 76 7.34 13.79 2.45
C THR A 76 8.23 13.14 3.51
N ILE A 77 8.06 11.84 3.76
CA ILE A 77 8.88 11.07 4.71
C ILE A 77 10.31 10.95 4.19
N PHE A 78 10.51 10.60 2.92
CA PHE A 78 11.84 10.53 2.30
C PHE A 78 12.55 11.88 2.29
N CYS A 79 11.85 12.97 1.97
CA CYS A 79 12.42 14.32 2.02
C CYS A 79 12.77 14.75 3.45
N ARG A 80 11.97 14.37 4.46
CA ARG A 80 12.28 14.66 5.86
C ARG A 80 13.49 13.86 6.34
N PHE A 81 13.56 12.57 6.02
CA PHE A 81 14.70 11.72 6.34
C PHE A 81 15.99 12.25 5.70
N MET A 82 15.94 12.65 4.43
CA MET A 82 17.11 13.27 3.78
C MET A 82 17.45 14.64 4.34
N LYS A 83 16.48 15.44 4.84
CA LYS A 83 16.78 16.70 5.54
C LYS A 83 17.51 16.45 6.86
N GLU A 84 17.06 15.48 7.64
CA GLU A 84 17.66 15.12 8.93
C GLU A 84 19.07 14.51 8.75
N VAL A 85 19.31 13.77 7.66
CA VAL A 85 20.65 13.27 7.30
C VAL A 85 21.53 14.36 6.67
N ALA A 86 20.97 15.27 5.86
CA ALA A 86 21.72 16.35 5.20
C ALA A 86 22.19 17.45 6.17
N GLU A 87 21.56 17.63 7.33
CA GLU A 87 22.06 18.55 8.37
C GLU A 87 23.41 18.10 8.95
N SER A 88 23.80 16.83 8.79
CA SER A 88 25.09 16.30 9.26
C SER A 88 26.19 16.20 8.19
N LEU A 89 25.87 16.47 6.91
CA LEU A 89 26.84 16.43 5.80
C LEU A 89 26.66 17.64 4.86
N VAL A 90 27.19 18.78 5.29
CA VAL A 90 27.85 19.84 4.49
C VAL A 90 27.09 20.45 3.30
N VAL A 91 26.82 21.76 3.43
CA VAL A 91 27.03 22.81 2.41
C VAL A 91 26.92 22.39 0.94
N GLY A 92 25.89 22.90 0.26
CA GLY A 92 25.99 23.18 -1.19
C GLY A 92 24.79 22.79 -2.03
N ARG A 93 23.89 23.75 -2.21
CA ARG A 93 23.02 23.97 -3.39
C ARG A 93 22.13 22.82 -3.90
N GLN A 94 20.82 23.09 -3.80
CA GLN A 94 19.78 22.82 -4.81
C GLN A 94 19.59 21.36 -5.28
N CYS A 95 18.70 20.61 -4.63
CA CYS A 95 18.10 19.41 -5.23
C CYS A 95 16.59 19.33 -4.96
N CYS A 96 15.86 20.30 -5.51
CA CYS A 96 14.43 20.18 -5.81
C CYS A 96 14.22 20.51 -7.28
N HIS A 97 14.82 19.74 -8.18
CA HIS A 97 14.32 19.67 -9.54
C HIS A 97 14.46 18.24 -10.05
N VAL A 98 13.31 17.72 -10.45
CA VAL A 98 13.07 16.47 -11.15
C VAL A 98 14.19 16.13 -12.13
N THR A 99 14.92 15.04 -11.87
CA THR A 99 15.69 14.32 -12.89
C THR A 99 15.23 12.86 -12.92
N GLN A 100 13.99 12.66 -13.39
CA GLN A 100 13.63 11.38 -13.99
C GLN A 100 14.25 11.32 -15.38
N ARG A 101 15.45 10.75 -15.49
CA ARG A 101 15.85 9.92 -16.63
C ARG A 101 17.22 9.28 -16.39
N ALA A 102 17.28 8.01 -16.75
CA ALA A 102 18.46 7.14 -16.81
C ALA A 102 18.94 6.55 -15.48
N LEU A 103 18.40 5.39 -15.11
CA LEU A 103 19.09 4.10 -15.25
C LEU A 103 18.16 2.97 -14.76
N ILE A 104 17.82 2.02 -15.62
CA ILE A 104 17.84 0.55 -15.42
C ILE A 104 17.40 -0.03 -16.77
N VAL A 105 18.36 -0.15 -17.68
CA VAL A 105 18.37 -1.22 -18.68
C VAL A 105 19.78 -1.79 -18.61
N ARG A 106 19.98 -2.83 -17.79
CA ARG A 106 21.09 -3.80 -17.88
C ARG A 106 20.77 -5.05 -17.04
N VAL A 107 19.95 -5.95 -17.56
CA VAL A 107 20.05 -7.41 -17.32
C VAL A 107 19.63 -8.12 -18.61
N VAL A 108 20.54 -8.18 -19.57
CA VAL A 108 20.70 -9.26 -20.57
C VAL A 108 22.18 -9.25 -20.93
N ALA A 109 22.91 -10.21 -20.37
CA ALA A 109 24.12 -10.84 -20.90
C ALA A 109 24.35 -12.11 -20.07
#